data_AF-A0A9P9N4G2-F1
#
_entry.id   AF-A0A9P9N4G2-F1
#
_cell.length_a   1.000
_cell.length_b   1.000
_cell.length_c   1.000
_cell.angle_alpha   90.00
_cell.angle_beta   90.00
_cell.angle_gamma   90.00
#
_symmetry.space_group_name_H-M   'P 1'
#
loop_
_entity.id
_entity.type
_entity.pdbx_description
1 polymer ?
#
loop_
_entity_poly.entity_id
_entity_poly.type
_entity_poly.pdbx_seq_one_letter_code
_entity_poly.pdbx_strand_id
1 'polypeptide(L)'
;MSLPRPPKQLSHTLPNGKTVCFDHHLRRCGVCLVDFSYESDEDEAGYYGSGGLNDLNDDESDFGVEGDDGDDDRVFVLWGGAARFTPQWDEQVLGPANTFQIQKDEKNPPKASSLSSLRTHYCSTCQLTWLVGENGEEAAKSHPSHHSYSHVYSGTRRSLFVFTDGACSGNGTPDARGGLGIFFGPGSKFNLAERLAVSGNPTNQKAELEAVALAMQTVHTKTLLDRREIILGSTGSHDPRAVSDVMHMRLIVVTDSSYIVEGMCKHIENWKKNTKGVLVKKDGKVVGNSEAFLRLQSEVEKLSMVGVQVAYYHVEREENMEADGLAKSSIARGLPVH
;
A
#
# COMPACT_ATOMS: atom_id res chain seq x y z
N MET A 1 17.40 0.22 19.49
CA MET A 1 18.15 0.42 18.24
C MET A 1 17.26 1.22 17.31
N SER A 2 17.62 2.48 17.11
CA SER A 2 17.00 3.36 16.13
C SER A 2 17.12 2.71 14.76
N LEU A 3 16.02 2.56 14.03
CA LEU A 3 16.07 2.08 12.66
C LEU A 3 16.97 3.01 11.83
N PRO A 4 17.76 2.48 10.88
CA PRO A 4 18.58 3.30 10.01
C PRO A 4 17.68 4.32 9.28
N ARG A 5 18.19 5.54 9.12
CA ARG A 5 17.51 6.57 8.34
C ARG A 5 17.29 6.06 6.92
N PRO A 6 16.15 6.34 6.29
CA PRO A 6 15.91 5.94 4.91
C PRO A 6 16.99 6.51 3.98
N PRO A 7 17.27 5.85 2.86
CA PRO A 7 18.36 6.21 1.98
C PRO A 7 17.99 7.50 1.26
N LYS A 8 18.92 8.46 1.24
CA LYS A 8 18.74 9.75 0.56
C LYS A 8 18.84 9.65 -0.97
N GLN A 9 19.05 8.45 -1.49
CA GLN A 9 19.43 8.23 -2.88
C GLN A 9 18.75 6.96 -3.37
N LEU A 10 17.96 7.06 -4.44
CA LEU A 10 17.16 5.95 -4.98
C LEU A 10 18.01 4.99 -5.83
N SER A 11 19.07 5.52 -6.43
CA SER A 11 19.96 4.84 -7.35
C SER A 11 21.44 4.96 -6.94
N HIS A 12 22.24 3.96 -7.29
CA HIS A 12 23.68 3.94 -7.10
C HIS A 12 24.32 3.52 -8.43
N THR A 13 25.39 4.18 -8.84
CA THR A 13 26.16 3.77 -10.03
C THR A 13 27.30 2.86 -9.59
N LEU A 14 27.29 1.62 -10.08
CA LEU A 14 28.37 0.67 -9.81
C LEU A 14 29.67 1.10 -10.51
N PRO A 15 30.85 0.60 -10.09
CA PRO A 15 32.13 0.92 -10.73
C PRO A 15 32.22 0.58 -12.22
N ASN A 16 31.31 -0.26 -12.72
CA ASN A 16 31.19 -0.61 -14.14
C ASN A 16 30.27 0.35 -14.93
N GLY A 17 29.90 1.49 -14.35
CA GLY A 17 29.06 2.51 -14.97
C GLY A 17 27.56 2.21 -14.97
N LYS A 18 27.12 1.05 -14.43
CA LYS A 18 25.70 0.66 -14.45
C LYS A 18 24.96 1.19 -13.25
N THR A 19 23.82 1.84 -13.48
CA THR A 19 22.94 2.27 -12.39
C THR A 19 22.13 1.09 -11.84
N VAL A 20 22.02 1.04 -10.52
CA VAL A 20 21.29 0.03 -9.76
C VAL A 20 20.47 0.69 -8.66
N CYS A 21 19.49 -0.01 -8.10
CA CYS A 21 18.80 0.42 -6.88
C CYS A 21 19.83 0.60 -5.75
N PHE A 22 19.76 1.73 -5.05
CA PHE A 22 20.73 2.09 -4.01
C PHE A 22 20.80 1.05 -2.88
N ASP A 23 19.65 0.61 -2.36
CA ASP A 23 19.63 -0.33 -1.22
C ASP A 23 19.90 -1.77 -1.59
N HIS A 24 19.50 -2.17 -2.80
CA HIS A 24 19.49 -3.58 -3.21
C HIS A 24 20.56 -3.92 -4.24
N HIS A 25 21.24 -2.91 -4.81
CA HIS A 25 22.25 -3.03 -5.84
C HIS A 25 21.83 -3.88 -7.06
N LEU A 26 20.54 -3.88 -7.37
CA LEU A 26 19.96 -4.58 -8.52
C LEU A 26 19.59 -3.58 -9.62
N ARG A 27 19.94 -3.90 -10.88
CA ARG A 27 19.47 -3.13 -12.05
C ARG A 27 17.96 -3.21 -12.21
N ARG A 28 17.37 -4.37 -11.94
CA ARG A 28 15.91 -4.56 -11.78
C ARG A 28 15.64 -4.93 -10.35
N CYS A 29 15.16 -3.97 -9.57
CA CYS A 29 14.86 -4.22 -8.18
C CYS A 29 13.39 -4.59 -8.02
N GLY A 30 13.11 -5.87 -7.77
CA GLY A 30 11.74 -6.32 -7.44
C GLY A 30 11.26 -5.89 -6.05
N VAL A 31 12.12 -5.25 -5.24
CA VAL A 31 11.78 -4.76 -3.90
C VAL A 31 11.41 -3.28 -3.95
N CYS A 32 12.22 -2.44 -4.60
CA CYS A 32 11.94 -1.01 -4.80
C CYS A 32 11.15 -0.74 -6.09
N LEU A 33 10.88 -1.76 -6.89
CA LEU A 33 10.14 -1.70 -8.17
C LEU A 33 10.76 -0.76 -9.24
N VAL A 34 12.02 -0.37 -9.06
CA VAL A 34 12.82 0.42 -9.99
C VAL A 34 13.57 -0.47 -10.99
N ASP A 35 13.65 -0.03 -12.24
CA ASP A 35 14.33 -0.73 -13.33
C ASP A 35 15.27 0.23 -14.07
N PHE A 36 16.57 0.07 -13.85
CA PHE A 36 17.68 0.80 -14.49
C PHE A 36 18.27 0.03 -15.68
N SER A 37 17.55 -0.97 -16.22
CA SER A 37 18.01 -1.76 -17.36
C SER A 37 18.01 -1.02 -18.70
N TYR A 38 17.39 0.16 -18.75
CA TYR A 38 17.26 0.99 -19.96
C TYR A 38 18.52 1.81 -20.30
N GLU A 39 19.45 1.99 -19.36
CA GLU A 39 20.74 2.61 -19.66
C GLU A 39 21.54 1.66 -20.55
N SER A 40 21.65 2.02 -21.83
CA SER A 40 22.39 1.29 -22.86
C SER A 40 23.90 1.48 -22.69
N ASP A 41 24.66 0.43 -23.01
CA ASP A 41 26.14 0.39 -22.92
C ASP A 41 26.83 1.21 -24.06
N GLU A 42 26.22 2.30 -24.53
CA GLU A 42 26.72 3.21 -25.58
C GLU A 42 26.66 4.63 -24.96
N ASP A 43 27.76 5.27 -24.57
CA ASP A 43 28.64 6.01 -25.47
C ASP A 43 30.08 6.15 -24.91
N GLU A 44 31.02 5.40 -25.47
CA GLU A 44 32.38 5.89 -25.70
C GLU A 44 32.46 6.35 -27.16
N ALA A 45 33.02 7.55 -27.37
CA ALA A 45 33.47 8.18 -28.63
C ALA A 45 32.50 9.13 -29.36
N GLY A 46 32.92 10.40 -29.52
CA GLY A 46 32.37 11.24 -30.60
C GLY A 46 32.55 12.76 -30.48
N TYR A 47 33.77 13.25 -30.71
CA TYR A 47 34.14 14.67 -30.87
C TYR A 47 33.70 15.24 -32.24
N TYR A 48 32.95 16.37 -32.27
CA TYR A 48 32.91 17.47 -33.26
C TYR A 48 32.00 18.56 -32.64
N GLY A 49 32.18 19.87 -32.69
CA GLY A 49 33.02 20.78 -33.48
C GLY A 49 32.27 22.13 -33.50
N SER A 50 32.98 23.22 -33.20
CA SER A 50 32.48 24.57 -32.90
C SER A 50 31.66 25.28 -33.99
N GLY A 51 30.78 26.19 -33.56
CA GLY A 51 30.23 27.29 -34.37
C GLY A 51 29.49 28.30 -33.47
N GLY A 52 30.07 29.49 -33.28
CA GLY A 52 29.56 30.55 -32.39
C GLY A 52 28.91 31.74 -33.09
N LEU A 53 28.65 32.78 -32.27
CA LEU A 53 28.08 34.13 -32.52
C LEU A 53 26.53 34.16 -32.51
N ASN A 54 25.81 35.09 -31.87
CA ASN A 54 26.08 36.24 -31.00
C ASN A 54 24.70 36.60 -30.38
N ASP A 55 24.62 36.78 -29.06
CA ASP A 55 24.52 38.08 -28.36
C ASP A 55 23.09 38.66 -28.32
N LEU A 56 22.48 38.71 -27.12
CA LEU A 56 21.70 39.84 -26.59
C LEU A 56 21.36 39.60 -25.10
N ASN A 57 21.64 40.65 -24.34
CA ASN A 57 21.80 40.76 -22.90
C ASN A 57 20.52 40.75 -22.04
N ASP A 58 20.77 40.43 -20.76
CA ASP A 58 20.21 40.97 -19.52
C ASP A 58 18.69 40.92 -19.28
N ASP A 59 18.29 40.04 -18.35
CA ASP A 59 17.79 40.53 -17.06
C ASP A 59 17.92 39.43 -16.00
N GLU A 60 18.73 39.72 -14.98
CA GLU A 60 18.81 38.92 -13.76
C GLU A 60 17.52 39.07 -12.95
N SER A 61 16.84 37.96 -12.70
CA SER A 61 16.06 37.81 -11.46
C SER A 61 16.45 36.48 -10.83
N ASP A 62 17.42 36.59 -9.94
CA ASP A 62 17.78 35.68 -8.87
C ASP A 62 16.53 35.12 -8.17
N PHE A 63 16.17 33.88 -8.50
CA PHE A 63 15.41 33.00 -7.62
C PHE A 63 16.12 31.66 -7.63
N GLY A 64 17.05 31.51 -6.68
CA GLY A 64 17.57 30.20 -6.29
C GLY A 64 16.43 29.30 -5.83
N VAL A 65 15.90 28.51 -6.77
CA VAL A 65 15.19 27.29 -6.45
C VAL A 65 16.25 26.20 -6.39
N GLU A 66 16.80 25.99 -5.20
CA GLU A 66 17.45 24.72 -4.89
C GLU A 66 16.38 23.64 -5.05
N GLY A 67 16.42 22.92 -6.18
CA GLY A 67 15.58 21.76 -6.44
C GLY A 67 15.92 20.65 -5.45
N ASP A 68 14.98 20.37 -4.55
CA ASP A 68 14.96 19.18 -3.69
C ASP A 68 14.43 17.98 -4.49
N ASP A 69 15.22 17.54 -5.48
CA ASP A 69 14.85 16.47 -6.42
C ASP A 69 15.13 15.07 -5.84
N GLY A 70 14.64 14.77 -4.62
CA GLY A 70 15.03 13.55 -3.89
C GLY A 70 13.95 12.74 -3.15
N ASP A 71 12.71 13.22 -3.00
CA ASP A 71 11.68 12.57 -2.15
C ASP A 71 10.28 12.45 -2.80
N ASP A 72 10.16 12.62 -4.13
CA ASP A 72 8.87 12.84 -4.82
C ASP A 72 7.95 11.60 -4.92
N ASP A 73 8.49 10.38 -4.72
CA ASP A 73 7.72 9.13 -4.84
C ASP A 73 7.10 8.64 -3.50
N ARG A 74 7.39 9.32 -2.38
CA ARG A 74 6.96 8.88 -1.05
C ARG A 74 5.62 9.50 -0.67
N VAL A 75 4.63 8.65 -0.33
CA VAL A 75 3.40 9.14 0.33
C VAL A 75 3.57 9.19 1.83
N PHE A 76 2.91 10.16 2.47
CA PHE A 76 2.86 10.23 3.92
C PHE A 76 2.17 8.98 4.50
N VAL A 77 2.79 8.40 5.53
CA VAL A 77 2.22 7.27 6.27
C VAL A 77 1.03 7.78 7.08
N LEU A 78 -0.13 7.15 6.92
CA LEU A 78 -1.27 7.39 7.80
C LEU A 78 -1.03 6.70 9.14
N TRP A 79 -1.17 7.48 10.21
CA TRP A 79 -1.08 7.00 11.58
C TRP A 79 -2.37 7.28 12.33
N GLY A 80 -2.69 6.42 13.29
CA GLY A 80 -3.82 6.62 14.20
C GLY A 80 -5.13 6.87 13.47
N GLY A 81 -5.88 7.87 13.94
CA GLY A 81 -7.25 8.14 13.46
C GLY A 81 -7.31 8.42 11.96
N ALA A 82 -6.28 9.06 11.40
CA ALA A 82 -6.17 9.34 9.97
C ALA A 82 -6.06 8.07 9.10
N ALA A 83 -5.58 6.95 9.65
CA ALA A 83 -5.53 5.66 8.95
C ALA A 83 -6.89 4.95 8.90
N ARG A 84 -7.93 5.47 9.58
CA ARG A 84 -9.26 4.88 9.54
C ARG A 84 -10.01 5.36 8.31
N PHE A 85 -10.44 4.42 7.47
CA PHE A 85 -11.36 4.72 6.39
C PHE A 85 -12.77 4.95 6.96
N THR A 86 -13.27 6.18 6.82
CA THR A 86 -14.60 6.60 7.26
C THR A 86 -15.35 7.14 6.05
N PRO A 87 -16.19 6.33 5.38
CA PRO A 87 -16.81 6.74 4.11
C PRO A 87 -17.60 8.05 4.19
N GLN A 88 -18.19 8.33 5.36
CA GLN A 88 -18.94 9.55 5.62
C GLN A 88 -18.11 10.83 5.60
N TRP A 89 -16.78 10.71 5.63
CA TRP A 89 -15.83 11.82 5.60
C TRP A 89 -14.89 11.76 4.38
N ASP A 90 -15.12 10.78 3.52
CA ASP A 90 -14.17 10.43 2.48
C ASP A 90 -14.43 11.23 1.21
N GLU A 91 -13.38 11.92 0.75
CA GLU A 91 -13.43 12.78 -0.42
C GLU A 91 -13.68 12.00 -1.72
N GLN A 92 -13.19 10.76 -1.83
CA GLN A 92 -13.46 9.95 -3.00
C GLN A 92 -14.94 9.52 -3.03
N VAL A 93 -15.53 9.24 -1.86
CA VAL A 93 -16.94 8.82 -1.74
C VAL A 93 -17.89 10.00 -1.95
N LEU A 94 -17.65 11.11 -1.26
CA LEU A 94 -18.58 12.24 -1.20
C LEU A 94 -18.27 13.35 -2.20
N GLY A 95 -17.03 13.48 -2.64
CA GLY A 95 -16.56 14.61 -3.44
C GLY A 95 -15.84 15.69 -2.63
N PRO A 96 -14.87 16.40 -3.22
CA PRO A 96 -14.15 17.51 -2.56
C PRO A 96 -15.09 18.61 -2.06
N ALA A 97 -16.08 18.98 -2.88
CA ALA A 97 -17.06 20.01 -2.56
C ALA A 97 -17.99 19.64 -1.39
N ASN A 98 -18.13 18.36 -1.06
CA ASN A 98 -19.00 17.92 0.03
C ASN A 98 -18.24 17.65 1.33
N THR A 99 -16.91 17.54 1.27
CA THR A 99 -16.08 17.21 2.45
C THR A 99 -15.41 18.41 3.10
N PHE A 100 -15.25 19.54 2.39
CA PHE A 100 -14.50 20.69 2.92
C PHE A 100 -15.10 21.34 4.19
N GLN A 101 -16.41 21.18 4.42
CA GLN A 101 -17.11 21.70 5.61
C GLN A 101 -17.25 20.68 6.73
N ILE A 102 -16.85 19.43 6.51
CA ILE A 102 -17.00 18.37 7.51
C ILE A 102 -15.89 18.53 8.57
N GLN A 103 -16.28 18.81 9.80
CA GLN A 103 -15.37 18.71 10.94
C GLN A 103 -15.11 17.23 11.25
N LYS A 104 -13.85 16.79 11.12
CA LYS A 104 -13.42 15.41 11.34
C LYS A 104 -12.86 15.27 12.76
N ASP A 105 -13.58 14.58 13.64
CA ASP A 105 -13.04 14.18 14.95
C ASP A 105 -12.38 12.80 14.83
N GLU A 106 -11.10 12.79 14.47
CA GLU A 106 -10.32 11.56 14.33
C GLU A 106 -10.19 10.73 15.62
N LYS A 107 -10.44 11.34 16.80
CA LYS A 107 -10.41 10.62 18.08
C LYS A 107 -11.70 9.86 18.35
N ASN A 108 -12.82 10.37 17.85
CA ASN A 108 -14.14 9.77 18.00
C ASN A 108 -14.88 9.73 16.65
N PRO A 109 -14.38 8.93 15.68
CA PRO A 109 -15.04 8.81 14.38
C PRO A 109 -16.41 8.17 14.54
N PRO A 110 -17.40 8.53 13.68
CA PRO A 110 -18.67 7.84 13.65
C PRO A 110 -18.46 6.36 13.30
N LYS A 111 -19.42 5.51 13.66
CA LYS A 111 -19.45 4.14 13.15
C LYS A 111 -19.46 4.21 11.62
N ALA A 112 -18.51 3.52 10.98
CA ALA A 112 -18.41 3.54 9.53
C ALA A 112 -19.71 3.03 8.89
N SER A 113 -20.11 3.61 7.77
CA SER A 113 -21.29 3.15 7.04
C SER A 113 -21.08 1.71 6.54
N SER A 114 -22.16 0.97 6.33
CA SER A 114 -22.12 -0.40 5.81
C SER A 114 -21.47 -0.44 4.43
N LEU A 115 -20.76 -1.53 4.12
CA LEU A 115 -20.16 -1.76 2.80
C LEU A 115 -21.22 -1.72 1.69
N SER A 116 -22.45 -2.14 1.97
CA SER A 116 -23.58 -2.07 1.03
C SER A 116 -23.94 -0.65 0.60
N SER A 117 -23.59 0.36 1.39
CA SER A 117 -23.76 1.78 1.02
C SER A 117 -22.71 2.29 0.04
N LEU A 118 -21.63 1.53 -0.16
CA LEU A 118 -20.56 1.84 -1.08
C LEU A 118 -20.73 1.07 -2.38
N ARG A 119 -20.34 1.71 -3.47
CA ARG A 119 -20.27 1.06 -4.78
C ARG A 119 -18.82 0.65 -5.03
N THR A 120 -18.63 -0.56 -5.52
CA THR A 120 -17.32 -1.07 -5.94
C THR A 120 -17.40 -1.58 -7.36
N HIS A 121 -16.26 -1.60 -8.04
CA HIS A 121 -16.13 -2.11 -9.40
C HIS A 121 -15.00 -3.15 -9.43
N TYR A 122 -15.36 -4.39 -9.74
CA TYR A 122 -14.39 -5.43 -10.02
C TYR A 122 -13.99 -5.36 -11.50
N CYS A 123 -12.70 -5.16 -11.77
CA CYS A 123 -12.16 -5.14 -13.11
C CYS A 123 -11.62 -6.52 -13.50
N SER A 124 -12.10 -7.11 -14.58
CA SER A 124 -11.63 -8.41 -15.08
C SER A 124 -10.21 -8.37 -15.66
N THR A 125 -9.70 -7.20 -16.04
CA THR A 125 -8.38 -7.05 -16.65
C THR A 125 -7.27 -7.09 -15.60
N CYS A 126 -7.28 -6.18 -14.61
CA CYS A 126 -6.35 -6.23 -13.48
C CYS A 126 -6.76 -7.22 -12.39
N GLN A 127 -8.00 -7.73 -12.41
CA GLN A 127 -8.54 -8.66 -11.40
C GLN A 127 -8.55 -8.08 -9.98
N LEU A 128 -8.90 -6.79 -9.85
CA LEU A 128 -8.93 -6.05 -8.58
C LEU A 128 -10.28 -5.35 -8.39
N THR A 129 -10.64 -5.12 -7.13
CA THR A 129 -11.87 -4.40 -6.73
C THR A 129 -11.56 -2.96 -6.34
N TRP A 130 -12.17 -2.02 -7.05
CA TRP A 130 -11.94 -0.58 -6.89
C TRP A 130 -13.15 0.14 -6.29
N LEU A 131 -12.90 1.14 -5.45
CA LEU A 131 -13.97 2.02 -4.95
C LEU A 131 -14.53 2.89 -6.08
N VAL A 132 -15.84 2.84 -6.26
CA VAL A 132 -16.58 3.75 -7.14
C VAL A 132 -16.94 4.99 -6.34
N GLY A 133 -16.20 6.07 -6.60
CA GLY A 133 -16.40 7.36 -5.95
C GLY A 133 -17.53 8.20 -6.53
N GLU A 134 -17.54 9.48 -6.18
CA GLU A 134 -18.47 10.50 -6.71
C GLU A 134 -18.44 10.56 -8.24
N ASN A 135 -17.25 10.44 -8.85
CA ASN A 135 -17.06 10.43 -10.30
C ASN A 135 -17.75 9.27 -11.04
N GLY A 136 -18.37 8.34 -10.31
CA GLY A 136 -19.23 7.31 -10.87
C GLY A 136 -18.47 6.10 -11.43
N GLU A 137 -19.26 5.15 -11.94
CA GLU A 137 -18.77 3.82 -12.34
C GLU A 137 -17.89 3.86 -13.59
N GLU A 138 -18.17 4.75 -14.54
CA GLU A 138 -17.37 4.91 -15.76
C GLU A 138 -15.92 5.30 -15.42
N ALA A 139 -15.75 6.18 -14.43
CA ALA A 139 -14.44 6.54 -13.93
C ALA A 139 -13.72 5.33 -13.29
N ALA A 140 -14.46 4.39 -12.69
CA ALA A 140 -13.92 3.17 -12.10
C ALA A 140 -13.81 2.01 -13.09
N LYS A 141 -14.43 2.06 -14.28
CA LYS A 141 -14.27 1.09 -15.38
C LYS A 141 -13.08 1.45 -16.28
N SER A 142 -12.63 2.70 -16.24
CA SER A 142 -11.52 3.21 -17.03
C SER A 142 -10.19 2.55 -16.60
N HIS A 143 -9.70 1.61 -17.41
CA HIS A 143 -8.56 0.74 -17.10
C HIS A 143 -7.35 0.96 -18.02
N PRO A 144 -6.30 1.65 -17.55
CA PRO A 144 -4.97 1.01 -17.52
C PRO A 144 -4.42 0.85 -16.08
N SER A 145 -5.10 -0.05 -15.35
CA SER A 145 -5.03 -0.29 -13.90
C SER A 145 -5.47 0.86 -12.98
N HIS A 146 -6.20 1.81 -13.56
CA HIS A 146 -7.09 2.80 -12.93
C HIS A 146 -6.31 3.89 -12.16
N HIS A 147 -5.55 4.65 -12.95
CA HIS A 147 -4.35 5.45 -12.63
C HIS A 147 -4.49 6.52 -11.54
N SER A 148 -3.38 6.82 -10.87
CA SER A 148 -3.14 7.99 -10.02
C SER A 148 -2.19 8.98 -10.70
N TYR A 149 -2.40 10.28 -10.50
CA TYR A 149 -1.53 11.39 -10.94
C TYR A 149 -1.76 12.58 -9.99
N SER A 150 -0.69 13.25 -9.55
CA SER A 150 -0.69 14.12 -8.36
C SER A 150 -0.84 15.65 -8.58
N HIS A 151 -1.42 16.25 -7.53
CA HIS A 151 -1.39 17.60 -6.93
C HIS A 151 -1.82 18.93 -7.56
N VAL A 152 -2.05 19.13 -8.87
CA VAL A 152 -2.36 20.52 -9.32
C VAL A 152 -3.78 20.76 -9.84
N TYR A 153 -4.32 20.06 -10.84
CA TYR A 153 -5.75 20.21 -11.19
C TYR A 153 -6.24 18.95 -11.93
N SER A 154 -7.30 18.28 -11.44
CA SER A 154 -8.02 17.10 -12.00
C SER A 154 -7.59 15.68 -11.53
N GLY A 155 -7.78 15.41 -10.23
CA GLY A 155 -7.38 14.14 -9.62
C GLY A 155 -8.29 12.93 -9.83
N THR A 156 -7.79 11.79 -9.36
CA THR A 156 -8.54 10.84 -8.52
C THR A 156 -7.57 10.09 -7.62
N ARG A 157 -7.61 10.29 -6.30
CA ARG A 157 -7.08 9.27 -5.36
C ARG A 157 -7.96 8.04 -5.54
N ARG A 158 -7.42 6.96 -6.13
CA ARG A 158 -8.15 5.71 -6.30
C ARG A 158 -7.86 4.80 -5.14
N SER A 159 -8.92 4.19 -4.64
CA SER A 159 -8.83 3.25 -3.54
C SER A 159 -9.07 1.83 -4.02
N LEU A 160 -8.07 0.99 -3.83
CA LEU A 160 -8.12 -0.46 -4.01
C LEU A 160 -8.68 -1.09 -2.74
N PHE A 161 -9.67 -1.96 -2.86
CA PHE A 161 -10.20 -2.73 -1.74
C PHE A 161 -9.50 -4.09 -1.70
N VAL A 162 -9.07 -4.48 -0.50
CA VAL A 162 -8.67 -5.86 -0.20
C VAL A 162 -9.39 -6.32 1.05
N PHE A 163 -10.04 -7.46 0.97
CA PHE A 163 -10.78 -8.07 2.07
C PHE A 163 -9.89 -9.11 2.74
N THR A 164 -9.83 -9.08 4.06
CA THR A 164 -8.97 -9.96 4.84
C THR A 164 -9.74 -10.59 5.98
N ASP A 165 -9.51 -11.87 6.23
CA ASP A 165 -10.04 -12.56 7.41
C ASP A 165 -9.07 -13.64 7.91
N GLY A 166 -9.17 -13.94 9.20
CA GLY A 166 -8.44 -15.00 9.88
C GLY A 166 -9.36 -15.92 10.66
N ALA A 167 -9.22 -17.22 10.45
CA ALA A 167 -9.97 -18.24 11.16
C ALA A 167 -9.03 -19.15 11.97
N CYS A 168 -9.47 -19.61 13.14
CA CYS A 168 -8.80 -20.68 13.88
C CYS A 168 -9.83 -21.70 14.39
N SER A 169 -9.75 -22.93 13.89
CA SER A 169 -10.53 -24.06 14.41
C SER A 169 -9.89 -24.57 15.69
N GLY A 170 -10.68 -24.81 16.75
CA GLY A 170 -10.13 -25.28 18.04
C GLY A 170 -9.31 -24.22 18.77
N ASN A 171 -9.63 -22.93 18.57
CA ASN A 171 -8.91 -21.82 19.20
C ASN A 171 -8.78 -22.02 20.73
N GLY A 172 -7.53 -21.92 21.23
CA GLY A 172 -7.20 -22.16 22.64
C GLY A 172 -6.89 -23.61 23.00
N THR A 173 -6.95 -24.55 22.05
CA THR A 173 -6.58 -25.96 22.26
C THR A 173 -5.23 -26.30 21.62
N PRO A 174 -4.58 -27.42 22.01
CA PRO A 174 -3.36 -27.90 21.34
C PRO A 174 -3.56 -28.25 19.87
N ASP A 175 -4.78 -28.65 19.49
CA ASP A 175 -5.15 -29.01 18.11
C ASP A 175 -5.64 -27.80 17.30
N ALA A 176 -5.37 -26.58 17.79
CA ALA A 176 -5.74 -25.36 17.11
C ALA A 176 -5.12 -25.32 15.70
N ARG A 177 -5.93 -24.99 14.70
CA ARG A 177 -5.49 -24.83 13.31
C ARG A 177 -5.95 -23.48 12.80
N GLY A 178 -4.99 -22.61 12.54
CA GLY A 178 -5.23 -21.31 11.94
C GLY A 178 -5.18 -21.35 10.42
N GLY A 179 -5.97 -20.49 9.80
CA GLY A 179 -5.98 -20.21 8.37
C GLY A 179 -6.33 -18.75 8.14
N LEU A 180 -5.89 -18.21 7.02
CA LEU A 180 -6.12 -16.83 6.62
C LEU A 180 -6.63 -16.77 5.18
N GLY A 181 -7.39 -15.72 4.89
CA GLY A 181 -8.01 -15.48 3.59
C GLY A 181 -7.79 -14.04 3.15
N ILE A 182 -7.43 -13.87 1.88
CA ILE A 182 -7.29 -12.57 1.23
C ILE A 182 -8.11 -12.60 -0.05
N PHE A 183 -9.04 -11.65 -0.18
CA PHE A 183 -9.94 -11.56 -1.32
C PHE A 183 -9.85 -10.18 -1.97
N PHE A 184 -9.44 -10.16 -3.24
CA PHE A 184 -9.38 -8.98 -4.10
C PHE A 184 -10.60 -8.87 -5.04
N GLY A 185 -11.39 -9.94 -5.17
CA GLY A 185 -12.57 -9.99 -6.02
C GLY A 185 -12.83 -11.39 -6.60
N PRO A 186 -13.98 -11.62 -7.23
CA PRO A 186 -14.36 -12.93 -7.75
C PRO A 186 -13.33 -13.47 -8.74
N GLY A 187 -12.76 -14.65 -8.47
CA GLY A 187 -11.81 -15.31 -9.36
C GLY A 187 -10.46 -14.58 -9.54
N SER A 188 -10.15 -13.58 -8.70
CA SER A 188 -8.87 -12.87 -8.79
C SER A 188 -7.69 -13.81 -8.56
N LYS A 189 -6.69 -13.73 -9.43
CA LYS A 189 -5.38 -14.41 -9.30
C LYS A 189 -4.60 -14.01 -8.04
N PHE A 190 -5.00 -12.92 -7.39
CA PHE A 190 -4.40 -12.45 -6.14
C PHE A 190 -5.13 -12.96 -4.89
N ASN A 191 -6.26 -13.66 -5.04
CA ASN A 191 -6.93 -14.28 -3.90
C ASN A 191 -6.04 -15.38 -3.32
N LEU A 192 -5.92 -15.39 -1.99
CA LEU A 192 -5.09 -16.36 -1.27
C LEU A 192 -5.88 -16.99 -0.13
N ALA A 193 -5.62 -18.27 0.10
CA ALA A 193 -6.11 -19.03 1.23
C ALA A 193 -4.94 -19.88 1.75
N GLU A 194 -4.36 -19.48 2.87
CA GLU A 194 -3.14 -20.11 3.39
C GLU A 194 -3.33 -20.59 4.83
N ARG A 195 -2.51 -21.55 5.26
CA ARG A 195 -2.44 -21.94 6.65
C ARG A 195 -1.64 -20.92 7.43
N LEU A 196 -2.08 -20.65 8.65
CA LEU A 196 -1.33 -19.79 9.54
C LEU A 196 -0.05 -20.50 9.99
N ALA A 197 1.09 -20.03 9.50
CA ALA A 197 2.42 -20.42 9.93
C ALA A 197 2.85 -19.56 11.13
N VAL A 198 2.67 -20.04 12.36
CA VAL A 198 3.09 -19.30 13.56
C VAL A 198 3.91 -20.16 14.51
N SER A 199 4.83 -19.52 15.22
CA SER A 199 5.46 -20.11 16.38
C SER A 199 4.43 -20.22 17.53
N GLY A 200 4.28 -21.44 18.06
CA GLY A 200 3.31 -21.77 19.10
C GLY A 200 1.87 -21.91 18.58
N ASN A 201 0.90 -21.80 19.49
CA ASN A 201 -0.50 -22.09 19.14
C ASN A 201 -1.09 -20.97 18.25
N PRO A 202 -1.77 -21.36 17.14
CA PRO A 202 -2.51 -20.42 16.33
C PRO A 202 -3.75 -19.92 17.08
N THR A 203 -4.09 -18.65 16.87
CA THR A 203 -5.28 -17.99 17.43
C THR A 203 -5.98 -17.21 16.33
N ASN A 204 -7.27 -16.88 16.52
CA ASN A 204 -7.99 -16.03 15.57
C ASN A 204 -7.26 -14.70 15.34
N GLN A 205 -6.87 -14.01 16.42
CA GLN A 205 -6.19 -12.71 16.31
C GLN A 205 -4.86 -12.79 15.54
N LYS A 206 -4.07 -13.86 15.73
CA LYS A 206 -2.84 -14.06 14.94
C LYS A 206 -3.17 -14.29 13.47
N ALA A 207 -4.21 -15.07 13.18
CA ALA A 207 -4.65 -15.32 11.81
C ALA A 207 -5.10 -14.04 11.11
N GLU A 208 -5.90 -13.21 11.79
CA GLU A 208 -6.40 -11.94 11.27
C GLU A 208 -5.24 -10.97 10.98
N LEU A 209 -4.28 -10.83 11.92
CA LEU A 209 -3.11 -9.97 11.73
C LEU A 209 -2.22 -10.43 10.57
N GLU A 210 -2.01 -11.75 10.45
CA GLU A 210 -1.23 -12.31 9.36
C GLU A 210 -1.94 -12.15 8.01
N ALA A 211 -3.27 -12.28 7.97
CA ALA A 211 -4.06 -12.04 6.76
C ALA A 211 -3.83 -10.62 6.21
N VAL A 212 -3.84 -9.62 7.10
CA VAL A 212 -3.58 -8.22 6.75
C VAL A 212 -2.13 -8.01 6.30
N ALA A 213 -1.15 -8.60 7.00
CA ALA A 213 0.25 -8.50 6.62
C ALA A 213 0.51 -9.11 5.23
N LEU A 214 -0.05 -10.30 4.98
CA LEU A 214 0.08 -10.99 3.69
C LEU A 214 -0.68 -10.26 2.57
N ALA A 215 -1.80 -9.61 2.86
CA ALA A 215 -2.50 -8.76 1.89
C ALA A 215 -1.62 -7.59 1.44
N MET A 216 -0.99 -6.88 2.38
CA MET A 216 -0.05 -5.79 2.06
C MET A 216 1.16 -6.28 1.28
N GLN A 217 1.74 -7.41 1.68
CA GLN A 217 2.86 -8.03 0.98
C GLN A 217 2.46 -8.45 -0.45
N THR A 218 1.26 -9.01 -0.62
CA THR A 218 0.71 -9.39 -1.93
C THR A 218 0.53 -8.18 -2.83
N VAL A 219 0.03 -7.07 -2.27
CA VAL A 219 -0.06 -5.80 -2.99
C VAL A 219 1.33 -5.34 -3.45
N HIS A 220 2.27 -5.26 -2.52
CA HIS A 220 3.63 -4.78 -2.77
C HIS A 220 4.38 -5.63 -3.82
N THR A 221 4.28 -6.95 -3.72
CA THR A 221 5.15 -7.87 -4.49
C THR A 221 4.50 -8.47 -5.72
N LYS A 222 3.16 -8.47 -5.82
CA LYS A 222 2.44 -9.07 -6.96
C LYS A 222 1.56 -8.06 -7.66
N THR A 223 0.67 -7.40 -6.92
CA THR A 223 -0.32 -6.51 -7.52
C THR A 223 0.34 -5.29 -8.17
N LEU A 224 1.30 -4.64 -7.51
CA LEU A 224 1.99 -3.48 -8.08
C LEU A 224 2.83 -3.84 -9.33
N LEU A 225 3.48 -5.01 -9.33
CA LEU A 225 4.22 -5.51 -10.50
C LEU A 225 3.31 -5.73 -11.71
N ASP A 226 2.21 -6.48 -11.52
CA ASP A 226 1.25 -6.76 -12.59
C ASP A 226 0.65 -5.47 -13.15
N ARG A 227 0.33 -4.52 -12.28
CA ARG A 227 -0.16 -3.20 -12.68
C ARG A 227 0.86 -2.45 -13.52
N ARG A 228 2.14 -2.43 -13.09
CA ARG A 228 3.24 -1.80 -13.85
C ARG A 228 3.32 -2.32 -15.27
N GLU A 229 3.26 -3.64 -15.44
CA GLU A 229 3.33 -4.29 -16.75
C GLU A 229 2.16 -3.89 -17.65
N ILE A 230 0.93 -3.90 -17.11
CA ILE A 230 -0.28 -3.47 -17.84
C ILE A 230 -0.16 -2.02 -18.32
N ILE A 231 0.31 -1.12 -17.45
CA ILE A 231 0.44 0.32 -17.76
C ILE A 231 1.49 0.53 -18.86
N LEU A 232 2.69 -0.03 -18.67
CA LEU A 232 3.79 0.10 -19.61
C LEU A 232 3.44 -0.47 -20.99
N GLY A 233 2.69 -1.57 -21.04
CA GLY A 233 2.20 -2.14 -22.29
C GLY A 233 1.13 -1.29 -22.99
N SER A 234 0.46 -0.39 -22.27
CA SER A 234 -0.63 0.45 -22.79
C SER A 234 -0.14 1.84 -23.26
N THR A 235 0.94 2.38 -22.68
CA THR A 235 1.51 3.68 -23.06
C THR A 235 2.60 3.51 -24.12
N GLY A 236 2.39 4.01 -25.34
CA GLY A 236 3.34 3.89 -26.46
C GLY A 236 4.68 4.62 -26.32
N SER A 237 4.98 5.25 -25.18
CA SER A 237 6.26 5.89 -24.85
C SER A 237 6.55 5.75 -23.36
N HIS A 238 7.78 5.36 -23.03
CA HIS A 238 8.28 5.12 -21.68
C HIS A 238 8.58 6.44 -20.92
N ASP A 239 7.60 7.32 -20.68
CA ASP A 239 7.83 8.44 -19.75
C ASP A 239 7.89 7.88 -18.31
N PRO A 240 9.05 7.90 -17.62
CA PRO A 240 9.18 7.35 -16.27
C PRO A 240 8.29 8.05 -15.25
N ARG A 241 7.96 9.33 -15.46
CA ARG A 241 7.05 10.09 -14.57
C ARG A 241 5.62 9.56 -14.65
N ALA A 242 5.20 9.14 -15.84
CA ALA A 242 3.89 8.51 -16.03
C ALA A 242 3.76 7.15 -15.34
N VAL A 243 4.86 6.52 -14.93
CA VAL A 243 4.86 5.25 -14.19
C VAL A 243 4.84 5.48 -12.68
N SER A 244 5.63 6.44 -12.18
CA SER A 244 5.65 6.81 -10.75
C SER A 244 4.26 7.28 -10.29
N ASP A 245 3.65 8.19 -11.04
CA ASP A 245 2.34 8.73 -10.70
C ASP A 245 1.29 7.62 -10.54
N VAL A 246 1.36 6.54 -11.31
CA VAL A 246 0.37 5.45 -11.27
C VAL A 246 0.54 4.50 -10.08
N MET A 247 1.68 4.53 -9.40
CA MET A 247 1.89 3.79 -8.15
C MET A 247 1.17 4.44 -6.96
N HIS A 248 0.79 5.71 -7.08
CA HIS A 248 0.19 6.53 -6.02
C HIS A 248 -1.29 6.23 -5.71
N MET A 249 -1.57 5.10 -5.06
CA MET A 249 -2.94 4.73 -4.71
C MET A 249 -3.19 4.66 -3.20
N ARG A 250 -4.47 4.54 -2.83
CA ARG A 250 -4.86 4.14 -1.48
C ARG A 250 -5.25 2.67 -1.46
N LEU A 251 -4.69 1.90 -0.53
CA LEU A 251 -5.13 0.55 -0.20
C LEU A 251 -6.08 0.62 0.99
N ILE A 252 -7.32 0.21 0.81
CA ILE A 252 -8.31 0.04 1.88
C ILE A 252 -8.37 -1.43 2.26
N VAL A 253 -7.84 -1.73 3.45
CA VAL A 253 -7.93 -3.05 4.07
C VAL A 253 -9.29 -3.17 4.75
N VAL A 254 -10.14 -4.04 4.22
CA VAL A 254 -11.48 -4.34 4.74
C VAL A 254 -11.39 -5.56 5.65
N THR A 255 -11.85 -5.41 6.89
CA THR A 255 -11.84 -6.49 7.90
C THR A 255 -12.97 -6.29 8.90
N ASP A 256 -13.48 -7.40 9.43
CA ASP A 256 -14.42 -7.43 10.56
C ASP A 256 -13.70 -7.50 11.93
N SER A 257 -12.36 -7.47 11.92
CA SER A 257 -11.57 -7.43 13.16
C SER A 257 -11.44 -6.02 13.73
N SER A 258 -12.32 -5.68 14.67
CA SER A 258 -12.16 -4.46 15.49
C SER A 258 -10.82 -4.41 16.23
N TYR A 259 -10.21 -5.56 16.55
CA TYR A 259 -8.90 -5.62 17.20
C TYR A 259 -7.79 -5.01 16.34
N ILE A 260 -7.82 -5.28 15.04
CA ILE A 260 -6.86 -4.70 14.09
C ILE A 260 -7.14 -3.22 13.89
N VAL A 261 -8.39 -2.86 13.60
CA VAL A 261 -8.74 -1.47 13.29
C VAL A 261 -8.52 -0.55 14.48
N GLU A 262 -8.93 -0.93 15.69
CA GLU A 262 -8.63 -0.14 16.91
C GLU A 262 -7.13 -0.17 17.25
N GLY A 263 -6.46 -1.31 17.03
CA GLY A 263 -5.02 -1.44 17.19
C GLY A 263 -4.25 -0.42 16.36
N MET A 264 -4.48 -0.42 15.04
CA MET A 264 -3.77 0.43 14.09
C MET A 264 -4.26 1.88 14.08
N CYS A 265 -5.56 2.12 14.27
CA CYS A 265 -6.12 3.48 14.12
C CYS A 265 -6.30 4.24 15.44
N LYS A 266 -6.08 3.62 16.60
CA LYS A 266 -6.27 4.31 17.90
C LYS A 266 -5.16 4.05 18.89
N HIS A 267 -4.70 2.81 18.95
CA HIS A 267 -3.78 2.40 20.01
C HIS A 267 -2.31 2.53 19.64
N ILE A 268 -1.96 2.34 18.37
CA ILE A 268 -0.58 2.32 17.88
C ILE A 268 0.22 3.56 18.29
N GLU A 269 -0.39 4.74 18.24
CA GLU A 269 0.26 6.02 18.59
C GLU A 269 0.66 6.12 20.07
N ASN A 270 -0.03 5.37 20.92
CA ASN A 270 0.20 5.36 22.35
C ASN A 270 1.14 4.23 22.78
N TRP A 271 1.48 3.31 21.89
CA TRP A 271 2.38 2.20 22.18
C TRP A 271 3.83 2.61 21.94
N LYS A 272 4.72 2.18 22.83
CA LYS A 272 6.15 2.46 22.73
C LYS A 272 6.93 1.17 22.66
N LYS A 273 7.97 1.14 21.83
CA LYS A 273 8.91 0.03 21.78
C LYS A 273 9.83 0.08 23.00
N ASN A 274 9.89 -1.00 23.78
CA ASN A 274 10.80 -1.10 24.92
C ASN A 274 12.21 -1.56 24.49
N THR A 275 13.11 -1.74 25.46
CA THR A 275 14.50 -2.19 25.21
C THR A 275 14.62 -3.59 24.60
N LYS A 276 13.60 -4.44 24.78
CA LYS A 276 13.50 -5.79 24.20
C LYS A 276 12.85 -5.79 22.81
N GLY A 277 12.49 -4.63 22.30
CA GLY A 277 11.90 -4.49 20.97
C GLY A 277 10.41 -4.81 20.89
N VAL A 278 9.70 -4.96 22.01
CA VAL A 278 8.24 -5.18 22.03
C VAL A 278 7.49 -3.91 22.39
N LEU A 279 6.26 -3.79 21.88
CA LEU A 279 5.32 -2.72 22.14
C LEU A 279 4.76 -2.85 23.56
N VAL A 280 4.81 -1.74 24.28
CA VAL A 280 4.24 -1.60 25.63
C VAL A 280 3.26 -0.44 25.66
N LYS A 281 2.20 -0.60 26.46
CA LYS A 281 1.22 0.45 26.78
C LYS A 281 1.84 1.47 27.74
N LYS A 282 1.15 2.60 27.96
CA LYS A 282 1.56 3.65 28.93
C LYS A 282 1.75 3.13 30.36
N ASP A 283 0.99 2.10 30.75
CA ASP A 283 1.09 1.45 32.06
C ASP A 283 2.22 0.40 32.14
N GLY A 284 3.06 0.28 31.10
CA GLY A 284 4.18 -0.65 31.03
C GLY A 284 3.81 -2.09 30.65
N LYS A 285 2.52 -2.40 30.48
CA LYS A 285 2.09 -3.75 30.08
C LYS A 285 2.41 -4.00 28.61
N VAL A 286 2.86 -5.23 28.32
CA VAL A 286 3.14 -5.69 26.96
C VAL A 286 1.83 -5.73 26.16
N VAL A 287 1.89 -5.22 24.93
CA VAL A 287 0.79 -5.30 23.98
C VAL A 287 0.72 -6.72 23.44
N GLY A 288 -0.45 -7.35 23.54
CA GLY A 288 -0.68 -8.67 22.93
C GLY A 288 -0.41 -8.63 21.43
N ASN A 289 0.19 -9.69 20.89
CA ASN A 289 0.60 -9.77 19.48
C ASN A 289 1.49 -8.60 19.01
N SER A 290 2.29 -8.03 19.91
CA SER A 290 3.18 -6.89 19.61
C SER A 290 4.02 -7.09 18.35
N GLU A 291 4.57 -8.29 18.13
CA GLU A 291 5.40 -8.58 16.96
C GLU A 291 4.62 -8.47 15.66
N ALA A 292 3.37 -8.96 15.65
CA ALA A 292 2.50 -8.85 14.48
C ALA A 292 2.11 -7.39 14.19
N PHE A 293 1.83 -6.57 15.20
CA PHE A 293 1.61 -5.14 14.99
C PHE A 293 2.84 -4.40 14.47
N LEU A 294 4.04 -4.73 14.98
CA LEU A 294 5.30 -4.17 14.45
C LEU A 294 5.52 -4.58 12.99
N ARG A 295 5.15 -5.82 12.62
CA ARG A 295 5.16 -6.26 11.23
C ARG A 295 4.20 -5.46 10.37
N LEU A 296 2.96 -5.23 10.82
CA LEU A 296 2.01 -4.37 10.10
C LEU A 296 2.56 -2.95 9.90
N GLN A 297 3.16 -2.34 10.92
CA GLN A 297 3.81 -1.03 10.76
C GLN A 297 4.91 -1.06 9.68
N SER A 298 5.74 -2.10 9.67
CA SER A 298 6.77 -2.26 8.65
C SER A 298 6.20 -2.43 7.23
N GLU A 299 5.12 -3.19 7.06
CA GLU A 299 4.47 -3.34 5.75
C GLU A 299 3.81 -2.03 5.27
N VAL A 300 3.20 -1.27 6.18
CA VAL A 300 2.67 0.07 5.86
C VAL A 300 3.80 1.01 5.43
N GLU A 301 4.94 1.00 6.12
CA GLU A 301 6.12 1.80 5.74
C GLU A 301 6.65 1.41 4.36
N LYS A 302 6.76 0.11 4.06
CA LYS A 302 7.18 -0.38 2.73
C LYS A 302 6.25 0.09 1.62
N LEU A 303 4.94 -0.04 1.82
CA LEU A 303 3.94 0.43 0.86
C LEU A 303 4.00 1.95 0.66
N SER A 304 4.24 2.72 1.73
CA SER A 304 4.41 4.18 1.66
C SER A 304 5.62 4.61 0.84
N MET A 305 6.72 3.85 0.88
CA MET A 305 7.92 4.13 0.06
C MET A 305 7.68 3.96 -1.44
N VAL A 306 6.64 3.23 -1.84
CA VAL A 306 6.27 2.99 -3.25
C VAL A 306 4.97 3.70 -3.64
N GLY A 307 4.59 4.76 -2.91
CA GLY A 307 3.43 5.58 -3.22
C GLY A 307 2.08 5.04 -2.72
N VAL A 308 2.03 3.92 -1.99
CA VAL A 308 0.76 3.32 -1.54
C VAL A 308 0.41 3.73 -0.12
N GLN A 309 -0.72 4.42 0.02
CA GLN A 309 -1.26 4.84 1.31
C GLN A 309 -2.23 3.78 1.86
N VAL A 310 -2.04 3.33 3.09
CA VAL A 310 -2.89 2.29 3.69
C VAL A 310 -3.94 2.88 4.63
N ALA A 311 -5.20 2.49 4.43
CA ALA A 311 -6.31 2.79 5.34
C ALA A 311 -7.06 1.50 5.74
N TYR A 312 -7.70 1.51 6.91
CA TYR A 312 -8.41 0.37 7.47
C TYR A 312 -9.91 0.63 7.57
N TYR A 313 -10.71 -0.31 7.10
CA TYR A 313 -12.16 -0.24 7.09
C TYR A 313 -12.75 -1.39 7.90
N HIS A 314 -13.36 -1.05 9.04
CA HIS A 314 -14.11 -2.00 9.84
C HIS A 314 -15.51 -2.22 9.26
N VAL A 315 -15.85 -3.46 8.94
CA VAL A 315 -17.18 -3.87 8.43
C VAL A 315 -17.82 -4.90 9.35
N GLU A 316 -19.10 -5.16 9.17
CA GLU A 316 -19.75 -6.27 9.86
C GLU A 316 -19.35 -7.61 9.20
N ARG A 317 -19.40 -8.70 9.96
CA ARG A 317 -18.92 -10.02 9.51
C ARG A 317 -19.64 -10.50 8.25
N GLU A 318 -20.93 -10.23 8.15
CA GLU A 318 -21.78 -10.60 7.02
C GLU A 318 -21.33 -9.93 5.70
N GLU A 319 -20.55 -8.85 5.79
CA GLU A 319 -20.02 -8.11 4.65
C GLU A 319 -18.63 -8.61 4.22
N ASN A 320 -18.01 -9.52 5.00
CA ASN A 320 -16.66 -10.06 4.78
C ASN A 320 -16.65 -11.59 4.51
N MET A 321 -17.78 -12.15 4.05
CA MET A 321 -17.97 -13.60 3.93
C MET A 321 -16.99 -14.29 2.96
N GLU A 322 -16.54 -13.61 1.91
CA GLU A 322 -15.62 -14.19 0.93
C GLU A 322 -14.23 -14.46 1.54
N ALA A 323 -13.70 -13.50 2.31
CA ALA A 323 -12.44 -13.67 3.01
C ALA A 323 -12.55 -14.73 4.12
N ASP A 324 -13.66 -14.75 4.86
CA ASP A 324 -13.97 -15.78 5.87
C ASP A 324 -14.05 -17.19 5.24
N GLY A 325 -14.68 -17.29 4.07
CA GLY A 325 -14.72 -18.52 3.28
C GLY A 325 -13.33 -19.01 2.90
N LEU A 326 -12.47 -18.10 2.40
CA LEU A 326 -11.07 -18.43 2.08
C LEU A 326 -10.30 -18.90 3.31
N ALA A 327 -10.38 -18.18 4.43
CA ALA A 327 -9.69 -18.51 5.67
C ALA A 327 -10.11 -19.89 6.23
N LYS A 328 -11.41 -20.19 6.25
CA LYS A 328 -11.93 -21.50 6.67
C LYS A 328 -11.53 -22.62 5.71
N SER A 329 -11.52 -22.34 4.41
CA SER A 329 -11.18 -23.34 3.39
C SER A 329 -9.72 -23.80 3.48
N SER A 330 -8.78 -22.95 3.91
CA SER A 330 -7.38 -23.34 4.06
C SER A 330 -7.20 -24.33 5.22
N ILE A 331 -7.95 -24.13 6.31
CA ILE A 331 -7.99 -25.05 7.46
C ILE A 331 -8.53 -26.42 7.02
N ALA A 332 -9.66 -26.43 6.30
CA ALA A 332 -10.35 -27.65 5.87
C ALA A 332 -9.54 -28.46 4.84
N ARG A 333 -8.89 -27.78 3.89
CA ARG A 333 -8.11 -28.42 2.82
C ARG A 333 -6.79 -29.03 3.28
N GLY A 334 -6.39 -28.83 4.55
CA GLY A 334 -5.13 -29.35 5.06
C GLY A 334 -3.91 -28.87 4.26
N LEU A 335 -4.00 -27.65 3.70
CA LEU A 335 -2.91 -27.08 2.88
C LEU A 335 -1.59 -27.11 3.68
N PRO A 336 -0.45 -27.32 3.01
CA PRO A 336 0.84 -27.28 3.68
C PRO A 336 1.09 -25.90 4.29
N VAL A 337 1.85 -25.88 5.40
CA VAL A 337 2.38 -24.65 5.98
C VAL A 337 3.58 -24.26 5.12
N HIS A 338 3.50 -23.10 4.46
CA HIS A 338 4.54 -22.60 3.55
C HIS A 338 5.56 -21.71 4.24
#